data_AF-A0A3M7G847-F1
#
_entry.id   AF-A0A3M7G847-F1
#
_cell.length_a   1.000
_cell.length_b   1.000
_cell.length_c   1.000
_cell.angle_alpha   90.00
_cell.angle_beta   90.00
_cell.angle_gamma   90.00
#
_symmetry.space_group_name_H-M   'P 1'
#
loop_
_entity.id
_entity.type
_entity.pdbx_description
1 polymer ?
#
loop_
_entity_poly.entity_id
_entity_poly.type
_entity_poly.pdbx_seq_one_letter_code
_entity_poly.pdbx_strand_id
1 'polypeptide(L)'
;MAGNGHALTGALPNANGDHAPTTNGEEDHIASIWTRYEHLKYSDVMKNLLLEDVISRYENLHLKHKNYVRENEAGFNTAIDYKKKFEEACRNLQHLQGILNRNPFILVLIDGDGILFNTDFLAQGEKGGKRAAAFLYQAIRTWALREIIEMPDDFRIAAKVYANVKGLAETCAKAGLVSNIAHFESFAHGFSSGNDPFEFVDVGQRDSRATGKIAENLKLHLYDYHCRQIIFGCSQDYEYARLFGQYALDREALSRVTLLEAIPLANELKQLEFKTTKLPGVFREAQPPIASPAHLTGPLNTNAQAFRPRVESCGLSATSEVFTPRTASPFSPFTSSGAQLHQLDGQVLAQRLPHLRSTSMASSAESSDSGTAGLGSWAAITKASSALPLTEIPKASRPFETASKTISRNIRGQRIDEPMDYDKDEVQRLKKIKMCNQHYIGQGCCHYNAGRSDKCPHRHDVKLTTQERHWLRVVARETPCKKGTECDDVKCIYGHRCPFPVATEGSSRGSSMCLNGENCRFPRDMHITDTKIVKATRITGTF
;
A
#
# COMPACT_ATOMS: atom_id res chain seq x y z
N MET A 1 14.37 46.65 55.81
CA MET A 1 13.84 48.02 55.90
C MET A 1 12.36 47.93 56.26
N ALA A 2 11.92 48.82 57.16
CA ALA A 2 10.70 48.80 57.97
C ALA A 2 10.71 47.70 59.06
N GLY A 3 10.86 47.95 60.36
CA GLY A 3 10.70 49.18 61.13
C GLY A 3 9.38 49.12 61.92
N ASN A 4 9.44 48.76 63.20
CA ASN A 4 8.77 49.45 64.30
C ASN A 4 8.97 48.69 65.62
N GLY A 5 9.77 49.29 66.49
CA GLY A 5 9.68 49.04 67.93
C GLY A 5 8.58 49.91 68.53
N HIS A 6 8.03 49.46 69.65
CA HIS A 6 7.47 50.34 70.67
C HIS A 6 7.64 49.68 72.04
N ALA A 7 8.45 50.34 72.86
CA ALA A 7 8.50 50.20 74.31
C ALA A 7 7.51 51.19 74.97
N LEU A 8 7.46 51.17 76.31
CA LEU A 8 6.71 52.01 77.28
C LEU A 8 5.43 51.31 77.77
N THR A 9 5.04 51.25 79.05
CA THR A 9 5.41 51.87 80.35
C THR A 9 4.55 51.12 81.37
N GLY A 10 4.99 50.70 82.56
CA GLY A 10 5.40 51.57 83.66
C GLY A 10 4.18 52.09 84.44
N ALA A 11 3.60 51.30 85.36
CA ALA A 11 2.72 51.79 86.42
C ALA A 11 2.67 50.79 87.60
N LEU A 12 3.36 51.14 88.69
CA LEU A 12 3.17 50.59 90.04
C LEU A 12 2.23 51.51 90.82
N PRO A 13 1.38 50.97 91.72
CA PRO A 13 0.91 51.72 92.88
C PRO A 13 1.59 51.28 94.17
N ASN A 14 1.73 52.31 95.00
CA ASN A 14 2.40 52.47 96.28
C ASN A 14 2.07 51.46 97.38
N ALA A 15 3.06 51.27 98.25
CA ALA A 15 3.02 50.50 99.49
C ALA A 15 2.39 51.28 100.66
N ASN A 16 1.83 50.53 101.62
CA ASN A 16 1.64 50.78 103.06
C ASN A 16 0.92 49.53 103.59
N GLY A 17 1.26 48.82 104.67
CA GLY A 17 2.23 48.93 105.75
C GLY A 17 1.89 47.79 106.75
N ASP A 18 2.79 47.57 107.72
CA ASP A 18 2.61 46.82 108.98
C ASP A 18 2.85 45.29 109.06
N HIS A 19 4.07 44.99 109.54
CA HIS A 19 4.42 44.13 110.68
C HIS A 19 3.65 42.82 110.95
N ALA A 20 4.30 41.67 110.70
CA ALA A 20 4.79 40.71 111.71
C ALA A 20 5.29 39.41 111.02
N PRO A 21 6.23 38.65 111.61
CA PRO A 21 7.08 37.71 110.88
C PRO A 21 6.49 36.29 110.88
N THR A 22 6.31 35.68 109.71
CA THR A 22 6.03 34.25 109.58
C THR A 22 6.46 33.74 108.20
N THR A 23 7.68 33.20 108.11
CA THR A 23 8.09 31.97 107.39
C THR A 23 7.56 31.62 105.98
N ASN A 24 6.87 32.50 105.25
CA ASN A 24 6.24 32.16 103.97
C ASN A 24 6.94 32.82 102.74
N GLY A 25 7.81 33.82 102.95
CA GLY A 25 8.48 34.54 101.85
C GLY A 25 9.68 33.82 101.22
N GLU A 26 10.40 32.99 101.98
CA GLU A 26 11.47 32.13 101.45
C GLU A 26 10.90 30.96 100.66
N GLU A 27 9.78 30.38 101.12
CA GLU A 27 9.05 29.33 100.41
C GLU A 27 8.46 29.86 99.09
N ASP A 28 7.88 31.06 99.08
CA ASP A 28 7.38 31.73 97.86
C ASP A 28 8.51 32.06 96.86
N HIS A 29 9.68 32.49 97.33
CA HIS A 29 10.85 32.75 96.48
C HIS A 29 11.43 31.47 95.88
N ILE A 30 11.55 30.40 96.67
CA ILE A 30 11.99 29.08 96.19
C ILE A 30 10.99 28.51 95.18
N ALA A 31 9.69 28.64 95.43
CA ALA A 31 8.64 28.24 94.49
C ALA A 31 8.70 29.03 93.16
N SER A 32 9.03 30.32 93.21
CA SER A 32 9.21 31.17 92.03
C SER A 32 10.40 30.71 91.16
N ILE A 33 11.53 30.35 91.77
CA ILE A 33 12.70 29.84 91.06
C ILE A 33 12.38 28.48 90.40
N TRP A 34 11.73 27.56 91.11
CA TRP A 34 11.30 26.27 90.54
C TRP A 34 10.34 26.45 89.37
N THR A 35 9.39 27.38 89.47
CA THR A 35 8.47 27.71 88.38
C THR A 35 9.21 28.22 87.14
N ARG A 36 10.21 29.09 87.32
CA ARG A 36 11.07 29.56 86.21
C ARG A 36 11.90 28.43 85.60
N TYR A 37 12.42 27.52 86.41
CA TYR A 37 13.17 26.35 85.93
C TYR A 37 12.29 25.42 85.08
N GLU A 38 11.08 25.08 85.55
CA GLU A 38 10.14 24.25 84.77
C GLU A 38 9.71 24.95 83.46
N HIS A 39 9.52 26.27 83.48
CA HIS A 39 9.25 27.04 82.26
C HIS A 39 10.42 26.99 81.25
N LEU A 40 11.67 27.13 81.71
CA LEU A 40 12.85 27.03 80.85
C LEU A 40 13.01 25.63 80.25
N LYS A 41 12.83 24.59 81.08
CA LYS A 41 12.84 23.19 80.65
C LYS A 41 11.76 22.92 79.60
N TYR A 42 10.54 23.40 79.82
CA TYR A 42 9.46 23.31 78.84
C TYR A 42 9.82 24.06 77.54
N SER A 43 10.38 25.27 77.65
CA SER A 43 10.82 26.06 76.50
C SER A 43 11.89 25.32 75.67
N ASP A 44 12.85 24.65 76.31
CA ASP A 44 13.89 23.91 75.62
C ASP A 44 13.36 22.65 74.93
N VAL A 45 12.40 21.94 75.55
CA VAL A 45 11.67 20.86 74.87
C VAL A 45 10.94 21.41 73.63
N MET A 46 10.25 22.53 73.74
CA MET A 46 9.53 23.13 72.61
C MET A 46 10.47 23.61 71.48
N LYS A 47 11.66 24.15 71.82
CA LYS A 47 12.69 24.51 70.83
C LYS A 47 13.22 23.27 70.12
N ASN A 48 13.49 22.19 70.84
CA ASN A 48 13.96 20.95 70.25
C ASN A 48 12.93 20.35 69.29
N LEU A 49 11.65 20.31 69.68
CA LEU A 49 10.56 19.89 68.79
C LEU A 49 10.46 20.75 67.53
N LEU A 50 10.61 22.08 67.66
CA LEU A 50 10.63 22.97 66.50
C LEU A 50 11.84 22.71 65.60
N LEU A 51 13.03 22.49 66.17
CA LEU A 51 14.24 22.18 65.42
C LEU A 51 14.09 20.85 64.65
N GLU A 52 13.53 19.82 65.29
CA GLU A 52 13.23 18.53 64.66
C GLU A 52 12.24 18.68 63.49
N ASP A 53 11.18 19.47 63.65
CA ASP A 53 10.22 19.75 62.56
C ASP A 53 10.90 20.49 61.40
N VAL A 54 11.72 21.51 61.68
CA VAL A 54 12.45 22.26 60.65
C VAL A 54 13.44 21.36 59.89
N ILE A 55 14.22 20.53 60.60
CA ILE A 55 15.15 19.58 59.98
C ILE A 55 14.39 18.58 59.11
N SER A 56 13.31 17.99 59.62
CA SER A 56 12.48 17.03 58.88
C SER A 56 11.89 17.64 57.61
N ARG A 57 11.41 18.88 57.69
CA ARG A 57 10.89 19.62 56.51
C ARG A 57 12.00 19.93 55.51
N TYR A 58 13.18 20.31 55.98
CA TYR A 58 14.33 20.58 55.12
C TYR A 58 14.81 19.32 54.38
N GLU A 59 14.90 18.18 55.08
CA GLU A 59 15.23 16.88 54.46
C GLU A 59 14.20 16.50 53.38
N ASN A 60 12.91 16.67 53.66
CA ASN A 60 11.84 16.41 52.70
C ASN A 60 11.94 17.32 51.47
N LEU A 61 12.21 18.61 51.68
CA LEU A 61 12.38 19.59 50.61
C LEU A 61 13.61 19.27 49.75
N HIS A 62 14.74 18.91 50.39
CA HIS A 62 15.95 18.51 49.68
C HIS A 62 15.72 17.26 48.81
N LEU A 63 15.01 16.26 49.35
CA LEU A 63 14.66 15.05 48.58
C LEU A 63 13.74 15.37 47.39
N LYS A 64 12.72 16.22 47.60
CA LYS A 64 11.83 16.69 46.52
C LYS A 64 12.61 17.44 45.45
N HIS A 65 13.51 18.35 45.83
CA HIS A 65 14.36 19.08 44.89
C HIS A 65 15.24 18.13 44.08
N LYS A 66 15.88 17.16 44.73
CA LYS A 66 16.72 16.15 44.05
C LYS A 66 15.92 15.33 43.04
N ASN A 67 14.69 14.93 43.38
CA ASN A 67 13.81 14.21 42.45
C ASN A 67 13.37 15.10 41.29
N TYR A 68 12.99 16.35 41.57
CA TYR A 68 12.60 17.32 40.54
C TYR A 68 13.74 17.57 39.54
N VAL A 69 14.96 17.79 40.01
CA VAL A 69 16.14 17.97 39.14
C VAL A 69 16.34 16.74 38.25
N ARG A 70 16.28 15.53 38.82
CA ARG A 70 16.43 14.28 38.06
C ARG A 70 15.35 14.13 36.98
N GLU A 71 14.10 14.39 37.33
CA GLU A 71 12.96 14.30 36.39
C GLU A 71 13.06 15.36 35.29
N ASN A 72 13.46 16.59 35.64
CA ASN A 72 13.64 17.66 34.68
C ASN A 72 14.81 17.37 33.72
N GLU A 73 15.94 16.87 34.22
CA GLU A 73 17.08 16.43 33.39
C GLU A 73 16.68 15.26 32.48
N ALA A 74 15.96 14.27 32.99
CA ALA A 74 15.46 13.15 32.20
C ALA A 74 14.48 13.62 31.11
N GLY A 75 13.58 14.55 31.43
CA GLY A 75 12.67 15.19 30.48
C GLY A 75 13.42 15.97 29.39
N PHE A 76 14.42 16.76 29.78
CA PHE A 76 15.25 17.53 28.85
C PHE A 76 16.04 16.62 27.90
N ASN A 77 16.68 15.57 28.43
CA ASN A 77 17.41 14.60 27.62
C ASN A 77 16.48 13.85 26.64
N THR A 78 15.28 13.51 27.09
CA THR A 78 14.25 12.88 26.25
C THR A 78 13.79 13.82 25.14
N ALA A 79 13.59 15.10 25.43
CA ALA A 79 13.23 16.10 24.43
C ALA A 79 14.33 16.29 23.37
N ILE A 80 15.60 16.28 23.77
CA ILE A 80 16.74 16.30 22.84
C ILE A 80 16.74 15.07 21.93
N ASP A 81 16.51 13.88 22.49
CA ASP A 81 16.47 12.63 21.72
C ASP A 81 15.32 12.65 20.70
N TYR A 82 14.13 13.10 21.09
CA TYR A 82 13.00 13.27 20.17
C TYR A 82 13.29 14.28 19.06
N LYS A 83 13.91 15.42 19.39
CA LYS A 83 14.31 16.42 18.38
C LYS A 83 15.27 15.81 17.37
N LYS A 84 16.29 15.07 17.82
CA LYS A 84 17.26 14.39 16.92
C LYS A 84 16.57 13.38 16.00
N LYS A 85 15.69 12.55 16.54
CA LYS A 85 14.92 11.56 15.76
C LYS A 85 14.00 12.23 14.75
N PHE A 86 13.37 13.34 15.12
CA PHE A 86 12.51 14.11 14.23
C PHE A 86 13.33 14.72 13.08
N GLU A 87 14.47 15.35 13.37
CA GLU A 87 15.36 15.89 12.33
C GLU A 87 15.89 14.80 11.39
N GLU A 88 16.22 13.62 11.93
CA GLU A 88 16.62 12.47 11.12
C GLU A 88 15.48 11.97 10.23
N ALA A 89 14.27 11.85 10.77
CA ALA A 89 13.08 11.51 9.99
C ALA A 89 12.81 12.52 8.87
N CYS A 90 12.94 13.82 9.15
CA CYS A 90 12.82 14.88 8.13
C CYS A 90 13.88 14.75 7.03
N ARG A 91 15.15 14.51 7.39
CA ARG A 91 16.22 14.26 6.41
C ARG A 91 15.92 13.02 5.55
N ASN A 92 15.44 11.94 6.17
CA ASN A 92 15.07 10.72 5.46
C ASN A 92 13.90 10.95 4.50
N LEU A 93 12.88 11.72 4.92
CA LEU A 93 11.76 12.09 4.05
C LEU A 93 12.21 12.95 2.86
N GLN A 94 13.06 13.95 3.08
CA GLN A 94 13.62 14.77 2.01
C GLN A 94 14.45 13.93 1.03
N HIS A 95 15.22 12.97 1.55
CA HIS A 95 15.99 12.05 0.72
C HIS A 95 15.08 11.16 -0.16
N LEU A 96 14.02 10.57 0.44
CA LEU A 96 13.04 9.76 -0.29
C LEU A 96 12.28 10.57 -1.33
N GLN A 97 11.82 11.78 -1.00
CA GLN A 97 11.22 12.70 -1.96
C GLN A 97 12.18 12.99 -3.12
N GLY A 98 13.46 13.22 -2.81
CA GLY A 98 14.50 13.38 -3.82
C GLY A 98 14.63 12.16 -4.75
N ILE A 99 14.53 10.94 -4.24
CA ILE A 99 14.55 9.72 -5.06
C ILE A 99 13.30 9.61 -5.93
N LEU A 100 12.11 9.84 -5.36
CA LEU A 100 10.82 9.74 -6.05
C LEU A 100 10.63 10.81 -7.14
N ASN A 101 11.33 11.94 -7.03
CA ASN A 101 11.26 13.05 -7.98
C ASN A 101 12.36 13.04 -9.05
N ARG A 102 13.27 12.04 -9.04
CA ARG A 102 14.32 11.92 -10.07
C ARG A 102 13.73 11.53 -11.42
N ASN A 103 14.30 12.07 -12.50
CA ASN A 103 14.00 11.70 -13.88
C ASN A 103 12.49 11.56 -14.15
N PRO A 104 11.65 12.56 -13.79
CA PRO A 104 10.23 12.46 -14.02
C PRO A 104 9.95 12.30 -15.51
N PHE A 105 8.96 11.50 -15.87
CA PHE A 105 8.60 11.29 -17.27
C PHE A 105 7.10 11.15 -17.50
N ILE A 106 6.69 11.39 -18.73
CA ILE A 106 5.37 11.09 -19.26
C ILE A 106 5.51 9.93 -20.23
N LEU A 107 4.64 8.92 -20.07
CA LEU A 107 4.55 7.80 -20.98
C LEU A 107 3.37 8.00 -21.94
N VAL A 108 3.61 7.80 -23.22
CA VAL A 108 2.57 7.85 -24.27
C VAL A 108 2.42 6.46 -24.83
N LEU A 109 1.23 5.89 -24.70
CA LEU A 109 0.88 4.59 -25.25
C LEU A 109 -0.15 4.79 -26.36
N ILE A 110 0.20 4.39 -27.57
CA ILE A 110 -0.63 4.57 -28.75
C ILE A 110 -0.90 3.21 -29.39
N ASP A 111 -2.17 2.90 -29.59
CA ASP A 111 -2.61 1.87 -30.54
C ASP A 111 -2.62 2.48 -31.94
N GLY A 112 -1.58 2.18 -32.73
CA GLY A 112 -1.40 2.72 -34.07
C GLY A 112 -2.37 2.16 -35.10
N ASP A 113 -2.99 0.99 -34.84
CA ASP A 113 -4.04 0.45 -35.70
C ASP A 113 -5.37 1.21 -35.48
N GLY A 114 -5.58 1.73 -34.27
CA GLY A 114 -6.76 2.52 -33.89
C GLY A 114 -6.72 4.00 -34.23
N ILE A 115 -5.55 4.63 -34.10
CA ILE A 115 -5.38 6.07 -34.31
C ILE A 115 -4.19 6.38 -35.23
N LEU A 116 -4.50 6.96 -36.39
CA LEU A 116 -3.53 7.25 -37.44
C LEU A 116 -2.94 8.65 -37.30
N PHE A 117 -1.64 8.77 -37.56
CA PHE A 117 -0.97 10.07 -37.70
C PHE A 117 -1.53 10.87 -38.87
N ASN A 118 -1.42 12.19 -38.78
CA ASN A 118 -1.83 13.12 -39.82
C ASN A 118 -1.21 12.73 -41.19
N THR A 119 -2.04 12.78 -42.23
CA THR A 119 -1.69 12.44 -43.61
C THR A 119 -0.46 13.19 -44.13
N ASP A 120 -0.27 14.44 -43.70
CA ASP A 120 0.89 15.24 -44.11
C ASP A 120 2.21 14.63 -43.62
N PHE A 121 2.20 13.98 -42.44
CA PHE A 121 3.35 13.24 -41.95
C PHE A 121 3.51 11.91 -42.69
N LEU A 122 2.43 11.15 -42.86
CA LEU A 122 2.47 9.86 -43.55
C LEU A 122 3.00 10.00 -45.00
N ALA A 123 2.58 11.05 -45.71
CA ALA A 123 2.98 11.33 -47.09
C ALA A 123 4.49 11.59 -47.24
N GLN A 124 5.19 12.00 -46.17
CA GLN A 124 6.61 12.35 -46.20
C GLN A 124 7.55 11.20 -45.80
N GLY A 125 7.04 9.99 -45.56
CA GLY A 125 7.85 8.82 -45.22
C GLY A 125 8.73 9.08 -43.99
N GLU A 126 10.02 8.76 -44.07
CA GLU A 126 10.97 8.92 -42.95
C GLU A 126 11.06 10.35 -42.41
N LYS A 127 11.11 11.36 -43.30
CA LYS A 127 11.13 12.77 -42.88
C LYS A 127 9.84 13.14 -42.14
N GLY A 128 8.73 12.59 -42.59
CA GLY A 128 7.42 12.74 -41.94
C GLY A 128 7.37 12.10 -40.57
N GLY A 129 7.94 10.91 -40.42
CA GLY A 129 8.08 10.22 -39.13
C GLY A 129 8.87 11.05 -38.11
N LYS A 130 10.03 11.57 -38.51
CA LYS A 130 10.87 12.44 -37.67
C LYS A 130 10.10 13.71 -37.26
N ARG A 131 9.39 14.31 -38.20
CA ARG A 131 8.57 15.50 -37.95
C ARG A 131 7.39 15.20 -37.02
N ALA A 132 6.72 14.05 -37.19
CA ALA A 132 5.63 13.61 -36.33
C ALA A 132 6.10 13.38 -34.88
N ALA A 133 7.26 12.75 -34.69
CA ALA A 133 7.87 12.56 -33.37
C ALA A 133 8.19 13.91 -32.69
N ALA A 134 8.83 14.84 -33.41
CA ALA A 134 9.11 16.18 -32.90
C ALA A 134 7.83 16.96 -32.56
N PHE A 135 6.81 16.87 -33.41
CA PHE A 135 5.54 17.56 -33.21
C PHE A 135 4.75 16.98 -32.02
N LEU A 136 4.68 15.65 -31.90
CA LEU A 136 4.07 14.96 -30.75
C LEU A 136 4.78 15.34 -29.44
N TYR A 137 6.11 15.38 -29.44
CA TYR A 137 6.90 15.80 -28.28
C TYR A 137 6.53 17.22 -27.83
N GLN A 138 6.49 18.19 -28.77
CA GLN A 138 6.15 19.58 -28.44
C GLN A 138 4.70 19.73 -27.97
N ALA A 139 3.77 19.02 -28.60
CA ALA A 139 2.36 19.04 -28.23
C ALA A 139 2.15 18.52 -26.80
N ILE A 140 2.76 17.39 -26.45
CA ILE A 140 2.69 16.82 -25.10
C ILE A 140 3.40 17.70 -24.10
N ARG A 141 4.58 18.22 -24.42
CA ARG A 141 5.33 19.08 -23.49
C ARG A 141 4.53 20.32 -23.12
N THR A 142 3.96 20.98 -24.13
CA THR A 142 3.10 22.16 -23.95
C THR A 142 1.86 21.84 -23.14
N TRP A 143 1.21 20.70 -23.44
CA TRP A 143 0.04 20.22 -22.70
C TRP A 143 0.38 19.92 -21.23
N ALA A 144 1.46 19.19 -20.97
CA ALA A 144 1.86 18.75 -19.64
C ALA A 144 2.14 19.92 -18.69
N LEU A 145 2.90 20.92 -19.15
CA LEU A 145 3.22 22.12 -18.37
C LEU A 145 1.98 22.98 -18.07
N ARG A 146 0.88 22.79 -18.80
CA ARG A 146 -0.39 23.50 -18.58
C ARG A 146 -1.35 22.73 -17.68
N GLU A 147 -1.46 21.41 -17.87
CA GLU A 147 -2.53 20.60 -17.27
C GLU A 147 -2.08 19.80 -16.04
N ILE A 148 -0.79 19.53 -15.88
CA ILE A 148 -0.25 18.74 -14.76
C ILE A 148 0.29 19.69 -13.68
N ILE A 149 -0.29 19.60 -12.49
CA ILE A 149 0.12 20.38 -11.32
C ILE A 149 1.52 19.95 -10.87
N GLU A 150 2.37 20.92 -10.51
CA GLU A 150 3.73 20.69 -9.98
C GLU A 150 4.64 19.86 -10.92
N MET A 151 4.39 19.92 -12.23
CA MET A 151 5.21 19.23 -13.22
C MET A 151 6.55 19.97 -13.38
N PRO A 152 7.72 19.34 -13.08
CA PRO A 152 9.02 19.99 -13.29
C PRO A 152 9.24 20.38 -14.75
N ASP A 153 10.07 21.39 -15.01
CA ASP A 153 10.42 21.83 -16.37
C ASP A 153 11.29 20.81 -17.14
N ASP A 154 12.03 19.99 -16.39
CA ASP A 154 13.03 19.02 -16.86
C ASP A 154 12.51 17.58 -16.78
N PHE A 155 11.43 17.29 -17.49
CA PHE A 155 10.87 15.95 -17.62
C PHE A 155 11.13 15.31 -18.97
N ARG A 156 11.13 13.98 -18.99
CA ARG A 156 11.24 13.18 -20.22
C ARG A 156 9.85 12.82 -20.76
N ILE A 157 9.76 12.61 -22.06
CA ILE A 157 8.56 12.06 -22.70
C ILE A 157 9.00 10.80 -23.41
N ALA A 158 8.40 9.66 -23.10
CA ALA A 158 8.62 8.41 -23.80
C ALA A 158 7.33 8.03 -24.54
N ALA A 159 7.44 7.62 -25.80
CA ALA A 159 6.27 7.30 -26.61
C ALA A 159 6.41 5.93 -27.27
N LYS A 160 5.37 5.11 -27.18
CA LYS A 160 5.32 3.78 -27.79
C LYS A 160 4.07 3.65 -28.62
N VAL A 161 4.25 3.51 -29.93
CA VAL A 161 3.20 3.23 -30.90
C VAL A 161 3.24 1.75 -31.20
N TYR A 162 2.18 1.01 -30.89
CA TYR A 162 2.07 -0.41 -31.20
C TYR A 162 1.12 -0.59 -32.37
N ALA A 163 1.56 -1.27 -33.42
CA ALA A 163 0.71 -1.56 -34.57
C ALA A 163 1.16 -2.85 -35.27
N ASN A 164 0.26 -3.47 -36.01
CA ASN A 164 0.63 -4.42 -37.05
C ASN A 164 1.15 -3.63 -38.27
N VAL A 165 2.45 -3.31 -38.29
CA VAL A 165 3.04 -2.37 -39.26
C VAL A 165 2.73 -2.77 -40.70
N LYS A 166 2.83 -4.07 -41.02
CA LYS A 166 2.51 -4.58 -42.35
C LYS A 166 1.05 -4.34 -42.73
N GLY A 167 0.11 -4.73 -41.87
CA GLY A 167 -1.33 -4.57 -42.12
C GLY A 167 -1.75 -3.10 -42.20
N LEU A 168 -1.17 -2.26 -41.34
CA LEU A 168 -1.40 -0.83 -41.32
C LEU A 168 -0.85 -0.15 -42.58
N ALA A 169 0.34 -0.53 -43.03
CA ALA A 169 0.95 -0.05 -44.26
C ALA A 169 0.14 -0.42 -45.51
N GLU A 170 -0.34 -1.67 -45.59
CA GLU A 170 -1.22 -2.13 -46.67
C GLU A 170 -2.53 -1.32 -46.69
N THR A 171 -3.11 -1.05 -45.52
CA THR A 171 -4.33 -0.25 -45.37
C THR A 171 -4.11 1.20 -45.79
N CYS A 172 -3.00 1.81 -45.36
CA CYS A 172 -2.64 3.17 -45.75
C CYS A 172 -2.38 3.30 -47.26
N ALA A 173 -1.71 2.32 -47.87
CA ALA A 173 -1.42 2.32 -49.31
C ALA A 173 -2.71 2.19 -50.14
N LYS A 174 -3.61 1.26 -49.76
CA LYS A 174 -4.92 1.12 -50.40
C LYS A 174 -5.74 2.41 -50.29
N ALA A 175 -5.63 3.12 -49.16
CA ALA A 175 -6.34 4.37 -48.89
C ALA A 175 -5.72 5.59 -49.57
N GLY A 176 -4.61 5.42 -50.31
CA GLY A 176 -3.89 6.52 -50.95
C GLY A 176 -3.21 7.48 -49.96
N LEU A 177 -3.01 7.07 -48.71
CA LEU A 177 -2.34 7.89 -47.68
C LEU A 177 -0.81 7.85 -47.82
N VAL A 178 -0.29 6.75 -48.36
CA VAL A 178 1.12 6.52 -48.65
C VAL A 178 1.26 5.90 -50.05
N SER A 179 2.42 6.09 -50.68
CA SER A 179 2.68 5.61 -52.03
C SER A 179 2.79 4.08 -52.12
N ASN A 180 3.38 3.44 -51.11
CA ASN A 180 3.54 2.00 -51.00
C ASN A 180 3.86 1.60 -49.55
N ILE A 181 3.98 0.29 -49.30
CA ILE A 181 4.27 -0.28 -47.97
C ILE A 181 5.61 0.22 -47.42
N ALA A 182 6.68 0.20 -48.23
CA ALA A 182 8.01 0.64 -47.82
C ALA A 182 8.05 2.12 -47.41
N HIS A 183 7.19 2.95 -47.99
CA HIS A 183 7.04 4.35 -47.62
C HIS A 183 6.50 4.52 -46.20
N PHE A 184 5.53 3.69 -45.81
CA PHE A 184 5.03 3.66 -44.43
C PHE A 184 6.05 3.09 -43.45
N GLU A 185 6.76 2.02 -43.81
CA GLU A 185 7.84 1.48 -42.98
C GLU A 185 8.94 2.52 -42.74
N SER A 186 9.27 3.30 -43.77
CA SER A 186 10.19 4.45 -43.65
C SER A 186 9.64 5.49 -42.67
N PHE A 187 8.34 5.78 -42.69
CA PHE A 187 7.69 6.63 -41.68
C PHE A 187 7.83 6.08 -40.26
N ALA A 188 7.56 4.79 -40.03
CA ALA A 188 7.69 4.17 -38.71
C ALA A 188 9.15 4.22 -38.20
N HIS A 189 10.12 4.01 -39.09
CA HIS A 189 11.55 4.17 -38.78
C HIS A 189 11.91 5.63 -38.47
N GLY A 190 11.40 6.57 -39.26
CA GLY A 190 11.57 8.00 -39.04
C GLY A 190 11.01 8.46 -37.69
N PHE A 191 9.85 7.94 -37.29
CA PHE A 191 9.26 8.23 -35.99
C PHE A 191 10.16 7.75 -34.85
N SER A 192 10.63 6.49 -34.91
CA SER A 192 11.49 5.90 -33.88
C SER A 192 12.86 6.56 -33.79
N SER A 193 13.38 7.11 -34.89
CA SER A 193 14.65 7.85 -34.92
C SER A 193 14.49 9.36 -34.69
N GLY A 194 13.26 9.86 -34.57
CA GLY A 194 12.97 11.28 -34.38
C GLY A 194 13.17 11.78 -32.95
N ASN A 195 13.13 10.88 -31.97
CA ASN A 195 13.41 11.17 -30.56
C ASN A 195 13.82 9.86 -29.85
N ASP A 196 14.90 9.88 -29.05
CA ASP A 196 15.49 8.66 -28.48
C ASP A 196 14.53 7.74 -27.68
N PRO A 197 13.59 8.25 -26.86
CA PRO A 197 12.64 7.42 -26.12
C PRO A 197 11.33 7.17 -26.89
N PHE A 198 11.32 7.39 -28.22
CA PHE A 198 10.15 7.15 -29.07
C PHE A 198 10.36 5.86 -29.86
N GLU A 199 9.34 5.00 -29.84
CA GLU A 199 9.40 3.67 -30.45
C GLU A 199 8.13 3.43 -31.28
N PHE A 200 8.31 2.96 -32.51
CA PHE A 200 7.25 2.38 -33.33
C PHE A 200 7.44 0.86 -33.36
N VAL A 201 6.59 0.14 -32.63
CA VAL A 201 6.73 -1.29 -32.33
C VAL A 201 5.80 -2.10 -33.23
N ASP A 202 6.38 -2.89 -34.13
CA ASP A 202 5.64 -3.90 -34.88
C ASP A 202 5.27 -5.09 -33.97
N VAL A 203 3.96 -5.33 -33.81
CA VAL A 203 3.45 -6.47 -33.03
C VAL A 203 3.09 -7.69 -33.90
N GLY A 204 3.12 -7.53 -35.22
CA GLY A 204 2.75 -8.53 -36.21
C GLY A 204 1.25 -8.81 -36.28
N GLN A 205 0.91 -9.84 -37.05
CA GLN A 205 -0.44 -10.10 -37.59
C GLN A 205 -1.46 -10.75 -36.64
N ARG A 206 -1.38 -10.51 -35.32
CA ARG A 206 -2.32 -11.10 -34.34
C ARG A 206 -3.06 -10.01 -33.59
N ASP A 207 -4.38 -9.95 -33.80
CA ASP A 207 -5.29 -8.88 -33.35
C ASP A 207 -5.15 -8.48 -31.86
N SER A 208 -4.82 -9.40 -30.95
CA SER A 208 -4.73 -9.11 -29.51
C SER A 208 -3.34 -8.78 -28.96
N ARG A 209 -2.27 -8.79 -29.80
CA ARG A 209 -0.91 -8.55 -29.30
C ARG A 209 -0.63 -7.08 -28.98
N ALA A 210 -1.18 -6.13 -29.76
CA ALA A 210 -1.07 -4.71 -29.48
C ALA A 210 -1.73 -4.40 -28.14
N THR A 211 -3.02 -4.75 -28.00
CA THR A 211 -3.80 -4.57 -26.77
C THR A 211 -3.11 -5.17 -25.54
N GLY A 212 -2.62 -6.41 -25.64
CA GLY A 212 -1.90 -7.06 -24.54
C GLY A 212 -0.62 -6.33 -24.13
N LYS A 213 0.22 -5.92 -25.09
CA LYS A 213 1.47 -5.17 -24.80
C LYS A 213 1.18 -3.80 -24.19
N ILE A 214 0.18 -3.10 -24.71
CA ILE A 214 -0.25 -1.79 -24.21
C ILE A 214 -0.79 -1.93 -22.79
N ALA A 215 -1.66 -2.91 -22.53
CA ALA A 215 -2.24 -3.15 -21.21
C ALA A 215 -1.18 -3.45 -20.14
N GLU A 216 -0.16 -4.25 -20.47
CA GLU A 216 0.94 -4.53 -19.54
C GLU A 216 1.86 -3.31 -19.35
N ASN A 217 2.10 -2.49 -20.39
CA ASN A 217 2.85 -1.25 -20.20
C ASN A 217 2.10 -0.23 -19.34
N LEU A 218 0.77 -0.16 -19.46
CA LEU A 218 -0.08 0.65 -18.58
C LEU A 218 0.10 0.17 -17.12
N LYS A 219 -0.11 -1.12 -16.86
CA LYS A 219 0.03 -1.71 -15.51
C LYS A 219 1.41 -1.47 -14.90
N LEU A 220 2.46 -1.63 -15.70
CA LEU A 220 3.84 -1.50 -15.24
C LEU A 220 4.18 -0.09 -14.75
N HIS A 221 3.62 0.95 -15.39
CA HIS A 221 4.00 2.34 -15.12
C HIS A 221 2.93 3.13 -14.35
N LEU A 222 1.72 2.60 -14.19
CA LEU A 222 0.60 3.30 -13.54
C LEU A 222 0.93 3.77 -12.11
N TYR A 223 1.64 2.94 -11.35
CA TYR A 223 2.04 3.24 -9.96
C TYR A 223 3.53 3.55 -9.83
N ASP A 224 4.23 3.80 -10.95
CA ASP A 224 5.60 4.30 -10.93
C ASP A 224 5.57 5.79 -10.60
N TYR A 225 6.15 6.21 -9.48
CA TYR A 225 6.16 7.62 -9.06
C TYR A 225 6.97 8.53 -9.99
N HIS A 226 7.92 7.99 -10.75
CA HIS A 226 8.65 8.72 -11.78
C HIS A 226 7.78 8.99 -13.01
N CYS A 227 6.83 8.09 -13.32
CA CYS A 227 5.87 8.25 -14.43
C CYS A 227 4.72 9.19 -14.05
N ARG A 228 4.90 10.50 -14.23
CA ARG A 228 3.92 11.50 -13.77
C ARG A 228 2.55 11.37 -14.41
N GLN A 229 2.52 11.01 -15.70
CA GLN A 229 1.28 10.83 -16.44
C GLN A 229 1.44 9.78 -17.54
N ILE A 230 0.37 9.05 -17.80
CA ILE A 230 0.23 8.16 -18.96
C ILE A 230 -0.81 8.78 -19.90
N ILE A 231 -0.39 9.17 -21.10
CA ILE A 231 -1.29 9.56 -22.18
C ILE A 231 -1.58 8.32 -23.02
N PHE A 232 -2.85 8.00 -23.19
CA PHE A 232 -3.27 6.75 -23.79
C PHE A 232 -4.19 7.00 -24.98
N GLY A 233 -3.70 6.75 -26.19
CA GLY A 233 -4.48 6.82 -27.41
C GLY A 233 -4.80 5.42 -27.92
N CYS A 234 -6.09 5.09 -28.03
CA CYS A 234 -6.51 3.78 -28.49
C CYS A 234 -7.67 3.83 -29.47
N SER A 235 -7.87 2.71 -30.16
CA SER A 235 -9.10 2.42 -30.90
C SER A 235 -10.31 2.40 -29.95
N GLN A 236 -11.49 2.45 -30.54
CA GLN A 236 -12.78 2.36 -29.85
C GLN A 236 -13.16 0.91 -29.48
N ASP A 237 -12.18 0.03 -29.29
CA ASP A 237 -12.45 -1.38 -29.09
C ASP A 237 -12.97 -1.68 -27.68
N TYR A 238 -13.91 -2.63 -27.61
CA TYR A 238 -14.47 -3.13 -26.35
C TYR A 238 -13.38 -3.61 -25.37
N GLU A 239 -12.23 -4.06 -25.87
CA GLU A 239 -11.12 -4.54 -25.05
C GLU A 239 -10.51 -3.44 -24.16
N TYR A 240 -10.34 -2.22 -24.68
CA TYR A 240 -9.81 -1.10 -23.90
C TYR A 240 -10.85 -0.58 -22.89
N ALA A 241 -12.13 -0.54 -23.25
CA ALA A 241 -13.19 -0.24 -22.30
C ALA A 241 -13.21 -1.22 -21.12
N ARG A 242 -13.02 -2.52 -21.38
CA ARG A 242 -12.89 -3.55 -20.34
C ARG A 242 -11.60 -3.40 -19.52
N LEU A 243 -10.49 -3.00 -20.14
CA LEU A 243 -9.23 -2.72 -19.44
C LEU A 243 -9.40 -1.56 -18.46
N PHE A 244 -9.90 -0.41 -18.94
CA PHE A 244 -10.10 0.77 -18.11
C PHE A 244 -11.22 0.61 -17.09
N GLY A 245 -12.23 -0.21 -17.39
CA GLY A 245 -13.28 -0.57 -16.43
C GLY A 245 -12.75 -1.21 -15.14
N GLN A 246 -11.58 -1.86 -15.18
CA GLN A 246 -10.93 -2.42 -13.97
C GLN A 246 -10.40 -1.33 -13.03
N TYR A 247 -10.17 -0.12 -13.56
CA TYR A 247 -9.61 1.03 -12.85
C TYR A 247 -10.65 2.13 -12.56
N ALA A 248 -11.93 1.89 -12.87
CA ALA A 248 -12.98 2.91 -12.77
C ALA A 248 -13.20 3.47 -11.35
N LEU A 249 -12.76 2.76 -10.31
CA LEU A 249 -12.84 3.18 -8.90
C LEU A 249 -11.47 3.55 -8.31
N ASP A 250 -10.40 3.44 -9.10
CA ASP A 250 -9.04 3.75 -8.66
C ASP A 250 -8.75 5.23 -8.90
N ARG A 251 -8.73 6.01 -7.81
CA ARG A 251 -8.48 7.46 -7.86
C ARG A 251 -7.10 7.80 -8.39
N GLU A 252 -6.09 6.98 -8.10
CA GLU A 252 -4.75 7.21 -8.62
C GLU A 252 -4.74 7.00 -10.13
N ALA A 253 -5.30 5.89 -10.61
CA ALA A 253 -5.39 5.61 -12.04
C ALA A 253 -6.18 6.69 -12.81
N LEU A 254 -7.33 7.12 -12.29
CA LEU A 254 -8.16 8.18 -12.87
C LEU A 254 -7.41 9.52 -12.97
N SER A 255 -6.49 9.79 -12.03
CA SER A 255 -5.69 11.02 -12.03
C SER A 255 -4.48 10.95 -12.96
N ARG A 256 -3.83 9.78 -13.06
CA ARG A 256 -2.55 9.58 -13.76
C ARG A 256 -2.69 9.10 -15.20
N VAL A 257 -3.88 8.69 -15.62
CA VAL A 257 -4.16 8.31 -17.02
C VAL A 257 -4.99 9.40 -17.68
N THR A 258 -4.57 9.83 -18.86
CA THR A 258 -5.34 10.73 -19.73
C THR A 258 -5.57 10.07 -21.08
N LEU A 259 -6.83 9.92 -21.46
CA LEU A 259 -7.22 9.38 -22.75
C LEU A 259 -6.99 10.44 -23.84
N LEU A 260 -6.37 10.02 -24.93
CA LEU A 260 -6.13 10.85 -26.10
C LEU A 260 -7.26 10.64 -27.10
N GLU A 261 -8.05 11.69 -27.33
CA GLU A 261 -9.13 11.72 -28.29
C GLU A 261 -8.63 12.27 -29.64
N ALA A 262 -8.10 11.39 -30.49
CA ALA A 262 -7.82 11.70 -31.89
C ALA A 262 -9.09 11.64 -32.76
N ILE A 263 -9.93 10.64 -32.51
CA ILE A 263 -11.30 10.50 -33.03
C ILE A 263 -12.28 10.46 -31.85
N PRO A 264 -13.54 10.89 -31.99
CA PRO A 264 -14.48 10.97 -30.87
C PRO A 264 -14.62 9.65 -30.11
N LEU A 265 -14.28 9.60 -28.82
CA LEU A 265 -14.29 8.36 -28.03
C LEU A 265 -15.65 7.65 -28.04
N ALA A 266 -15.62 6.31 -27.97
CA ALA A 266 -16.81 5.48 -27.80
C ALA A 266 -17.52 5.78 -26.47
N ASN A 267 -18.82 5.54 -26.42
CA ASN A 267 -19.64 5.87 -25.26
C ASN A 267 -19.19 5.09 -24.00
N GLU A 268 -18.71 3.87 -24.16
CA GLU A 268 -18.20 3.01 -23.10
C GLU A 268 -16.99 3.63 -22.40
N LEU A 269 -16.07 4.23 -23.17
CA LEU A 269 -14.90 4.93 -22.61
C LEU A 269 -15.28 6.28 -22.01
N LYS A 270 -16.25 6.99 -22.60
CA LYS A 270 -16.77 8.27 -22.06
C LYS A 270 -17.52 8.12 -20.74
N GLN A 271 -18.09 6.95 -20.49
CA GLN A 271 -18.74 6.63 -19.20
C GLN A 271 -17.72 6.45 -18.08
N LEU A 272 -16.44 6.25 -18.40
CA LEU A 272 -15.37 6.15 -17.42
C LEU A 272 -14.87 7.56 -17.08
N GLU A 273 -14.62 7.83 -15.79
CA GLU A 273 -14.24 9.17 -15.28
C GLU A 273 -12.79 9.60 -15.63
N PHE A 274 -12.16 9.01 -16.64
CA PHE A 274 -10.80 9.38 -17.05
C PHE A 274 -10.78 10.76 -17.69
N LYS A 275 -9.69 11.52 -17.43
CA LYS A 275 -9.44 12.77 -18.15
C LYS A 275 -9.21 12.50 -19.63
N THR A 276 -9.66 13.40 -20.48
CA THR A 276 -9.46 13.32 -21.93
C THR A 276 -8.74 14.56 -22.44
N THR A 277 -7.85 14.39 -23.42
CA THR A 277 -7.17 15.49 -24.11
C THR A 277 -7.17 15.29 -25.62
N LYS A 278 -7.00 16.38 -26.36
CA LYS A 278 -6.81 16.38 -27.82
C LYS A 278 -5.43 16.95 -28.13
N LEU A 279 -4.78 16.40 -29.15
CA LEU A 279 -3.52 16.90 -29.69
C LEU A 279 -3.70 17.28 -31.17
N PRO A 280 -4.25 18.48 -31.45
CA PRO A 280 -4.60 18.89 -32.81
C PRO A 280 -3.42 18.81 -33.77
N GLY A 281 -3.69 18.31 -34.98
CA GLY A 281 -2.70 18.21 -36.05
C GLY A 281 -1.69 17.07 -35.92
N VAL A 282 -1.61 16.37 -34.78
CA VAL A 282 -0.73 15.18 -34.63
C VAL A 282 -1.36 13.97 -35.33
N PHE A 283 -2.63 13.73 -35.04
CA PHE A 283 -3.40 12.59 -35.53
C PHE A 283 -4.49 13.05 -36.48
N ARG A 284 -5.03 12.12 -37.26
CA ARG A 284 -6.21 12.36 -38.09
C ARG A 284 -7.45 12.42 -37.21
N GLU A 285 -8.34 13.36 -37.53
CA GLU A 285 -9.65 13.52 -36.87
C GLU A 285 -10.74 12.64 -37.48
N ALA A 286 -10.42 11.91 -38.57
CA ALA A 286 -11.33 10.99 -39.25
C ALA A 286 -10.59 9.74 -39.75
N GLN A 287 -11.28 8.60 -39.64
CA GLN A 287 -10.82 7.31 -40.13
C GLN A 287 -10.72 7.32 -41.68
N PRO A 288 -9.77 6.59 -42.29
CA PRO A 288 -9.66 6.54 -43.75
C PRO A 288 -10.93 5.97 -44.41
N PRO A 289 -11.26 6.37 -45.65
CA PRO A 289 -12.50 5.97 -46.34
C PRO A 289 -12.62 4.47 -46.69
N ILE A 290 -11.65 3.63 -46.32
CA ILE A 290 -11.68 2.21 -46.62
C ILE A 290 -12.49 1.51 -45.54
N ALA A 291 -13.71 1.12 -45.90
CA ALA A 291 -14.53 0.23 -45.09
C ALA A 291 -13.74 -1.04 -44.76
N SER A 292 -13.51 -1.28 -43.47
CA SER A 292 -13.01 -2.55 -42.95
C SER A 292 -13.97 -3.68 -43.35
N PRO A 293 -13.50 -4.89 -43.68
CA PRO A 293 -14.35 -6.07 -43.61
C PRO A 293 -14.79 -6.22 -42.14
N ALA A 294 -16.10 -6.25 -41.91
CA ALA A 294 -16.73 -6.22 -40.61
C ALA A 294 -16.15 -7.25 -39.62
N HIS A 295 -15.83 -6.80 -38.41
CA HIS A 295 -15.89 -7.66 -37.23
C HIS A 295 -17.33 -8.16 -37.10
N LEU A 296 -17.52 -9.48 -37.23
CA LEU A 296 -18.80 -10.14 -36.99
C LEU A 296 -19.16 -10.05 -35.50
N THR A 297 -19.92 -9.02 -35.13
CA THR A 297 -20.77 -9.03 -33.93
C THR A 297 -22.17 -8.61 -34.33
N GLY A 298 -22.93 -9.55 -34.89
CA GLY A 298 -24.39 -9.45 -35.00
C GLY A 298 -25.04 -10.32 -33.93
N PRO A 299 -26.03 -9.84 -33.16
CA PRO A 299 -26.76 -10.68 -32.21
C PRO A 299 -27.61 -11.71 -32.96
N LEU A 300 -27.61 -12.94 -32.46
CA LEU A 300 -28.50 -14.01 -32.88
C LEU A 300 -29.95 -13.55 -32.72
N ASN A 301 -30.66 -13.40 -33.84
CA ASN A 301 -32.12 -13.34 -33.82
C ASN A 301 -32.69 -14.45 -34.72
N THR A 302 -33.39 -15.36 -34.05
CA THR A 302 -34.11 -16.50 -34.61
C THR A 302 -35.35 -16.07 -35.40
N ASN A 303 -35.68 -16.87 -36.42
CA ASN A 303 -36.90 -16.90 -37.23
C ASN A 303 -36.99 -15.97 -38.46
N ALA A 304 -36.76 -16.56 -39.64
CA ALA A 304 -37.78 -16.69 -40.69
C ALA A 304 -37.26 -17.58 -41.84
N GLN A 305 -38.02 -18.63 -42.17
CA GLN A 305 -37.81 -19.49 -43.34
C GLN A 305 -38.29 -18.78 -44.62
N ALA A 306 -37.54 -18.92 -45.73
CA ALA A 306 -38.10 -19.04 -47.08
C ALA A 306 -37.03 -19.44 -48.14
N PHE A 307 -37.06 -20.72 -48.52
CA PHE A 307 -37.08 -21.26 -49.89
C PHE A 307 -36.10 -20.83 -51.02
N ARG A 308 -35.40 -21.87 -51.54
CA ARG A 308 -35.01 -22.23 -52.94
C ARG A 308 -33.47 -22.19 -53.28
N PRO A 309 -32.99 -22.92 -54.32
CA PRO A 309 -32.68 -24.37 -54.28
C PRO A 309 -31.33 -24.79 -54.94
N ARG A 310 -30.91 -26.06 -54.74
CA ARG A 310 -30.00 -26.90 -55.59
C ARG A 310 -28.50 -26.47 -55.57
N VAL A 311 -27.50 -27.32 -55.43
CA VAL A 311 -27.17 -28.55 -56.19
C VAL A 311 -26.38 -29.55 -55.32
N GLU A 312 -26.63 -30.82 -55.59
CA GLU A 312 -26.03 -32.04 -55.05
C GLU A 312 -24.53 -32.17 -55.37
N SER A 313 -23.73 -32.70 -54.45
CA SER A 313 -22.58 -33.59 -54.74
C SER A 313 -22.22 -34.37 -53.48
N CYS A 314 -22.45 -35.68 -53.54
CA CYS A 314 -22.11 -36.69 -52.52
C CYS A 314 -20.74 -37.33 -52.78
N GLY A 315 -20.13 -37.91 -51.73
CA GLY A 315 -19.11 -38.98 -51.78
C GLY A 315 -17.75 -38.55 -51.22
N LEU A 316 -17.36 -38.91 -49.98
CA LEU A 316 -16.76 -40.19 -49.53
C LEU A 316 -15.42 -40.49 -50.25
N SER A 317 -14.26 -40.82 -49.66
CA SER A 317 -13.91 -41.42 -48.37
C SER A 317 -12.40 -41.27 -48.07
N ALA A 318 -12.03 -41.65 -46.84
CA ALA A 318 -10.71 -41.71 -46.21
C ALA A 318 -9.66 -42.61 -46.90
N THR A 319 -8.36 -42.40 -46.60
CA THR A 319 -7.48 -43.35 -45.88
C THR A 319 -5.99 -42.90 -45.84
N SER A 320 -5.41 -42.99 -44.63
CA SER A 320 -4.10 -43.59 -44.28
C SER A 320 -2.74 -43.13 -44.84
N GLU A 321 -1.88 -42.74 -43.88
CA GLU A 321 -0.53 -43.29 -43.56
C GLU A 321 0.68 -42.35 -43.51
N VAL A 322 1.50 -42.68 -42.52
CA VAL A 322 2.69 -42.02 -42.00
C VAL A 322 3.92 -42.45 -42.81
N PHE A 323 4.82 -41.51 -43.13
CA PHE A 323 6.20 -41.89 -43.48
C PHE A 323 7.22 -40.77 -43.19
N THR A 324 8.08 -41.00 -42.18
CA THR A 324 9.40 -40.37 -42.06
C THR A 324 10.45 -41.21 -42.80
N PRO A 325 11.52 -40.60 -43.34
CA PRO A 325 12.83 -40.96 -42.80
C PRO A 325 13.84 -39.79 -42.67
N ARG A 326 14.96 -40.12 -42.02
CA ARG A 326 16.05 -39.27 -41.54
C ARG A 326 17.19 -39.07 -42.57
N THR A 327 18.02 -38.05 -42.28
CA THR A 327 19.50 -37.96 -42.44
C THR A 327 20.16 -38.46 -43.71
N ALA A 328 20.85 -37.56 -44.42
CA ALA A 328 22.31 -37.58 -44.59
C ALA A 328 22.77 -36.37 -45.41
N SER A 329 23.79 -35.67 -44.92
CA SER A 329 24.65 -34.77 -45.68
C SER A 329 25.58 -35.58 -46.60
N PRO A 330 26.04 -34.97 -47.71
CA PRO A 330 27.48 -34.96 -47.93
C PRO A 330 28.03 -33.66 -48.56
N PHE A 331 29.19 -33.27 -48.02
CA PHE A 331 30.43 -32.83 -48.68
C PHE A 331 30.42 -31.94 -49.95
N SER A 332 31.15 -30.83 -49.80
CA SER A 332 31.81 -29.95 -50.78
C SER A 332 32.76 -30.71 -51.74
N PRO A 333 33.37 -30.07 -52.78
CA PRO A 333 34.60 -29.30 -52.53
C PRO A 333 35.03 -28.17 -53.53
N PHE A 334 36.09 -27.45 -53.10
CA PHE A 334 37.11 -26.67 -53.87
C PHE A 334 36.72 -25.30 -54.47
N THR A 335 37.55 -24.24 -54.55
CA THR A 335 39.02 -23.96 -54.47
C THR A 335 39.18 -22.43 -54.28
N SER A 336 39.90 -21.90 -53.28
CA SER A 336 41.31 -21.48 -53.21
C SER A 336 41.73 -20.13 -53.84
N SER A 337 42.14 -19.18 -52.98
CA SER A 337 43.29 -18.24 -53.04
C SER A 337 43.10 -17.21 -51.91
N GLY A 338 44.01 -16.89 -50.99
CA GLY A 338 45.45 -17.11 -50.85
C GLY A 338 46.13 -15.76 -50.50
N ALA A 339 46.98 -15.76 -49.46
CA ALA A 339 47.84 -14.66 -48.93
C ALA A 339 47.15 -13.59 -48.05
N GLN A 340 47.67 -13.13 -46.91
CA GLN A 340 48.90 -13.41 -46.15
C GLN A 340 48.77 -12.82 -44.72
N LEU A 341 49.44 -13.44 -43.74
CA LEU A 341 49.59 -12.99 -42.34
C LEU A 341 50.47 -11.74 -42.20
N HIS A 342 50.20 -10.92 -41.16
CA HIS A 342 51.24 -10.36 -40.30
C HIS A 342 50.72 -10.14 -38.88
N GLN A 343 51.48 -10.64 -37.90
CA GLN A 343 51.29 -10.56 -36.45
C GLN A 343 52.35 -9.62 -35.87
N LEU A 344 51.97 -8.70 -34.99
CA LEU A 344 52.88 -8.06 -34.03
C LEU A 344 52.15 -7.72 -32.72
N ASP A 345 52.77 -8.15 -31.62
CA ASP A 345 52.44 -7.88 -30.22
C ASP A 345 52.93 -6.48 -29.76
N GLY A 346 52.29 -5.94 -28.71
CA GLY A 346 52.80 -4.80 -27.94
C GLY A 346 51.83 -4.31 -26.85
N GLN A 347 52.18 -4.55 -25.58
CA GLN A 347 51.42 -4.26 -24.35
C GLN A 347 51.60 -2.81 -23.80
N VAL A 348 50.75 -2.49 -22.80
CA VAL A 348 50.92 -1.52 -21.66
C VAL A 348 50.39 -0.08 -21.95
N LEU A 349 49.56 0.64 -21.17
CA LEU A 349 49.15 0.72 -19.74
C LEU A 349 47.77 1.45 -19.66
N ALA A 350 46.87 1.13 -18.72
CA ALA A 350 45.97 2.13 -18.10
C ALA A 350 45.34 1.60 -16.79
N GLN A 351 45.50 2.38 -15.73
CA GLN A 351 45.12 2.08 -14.35
C GLN A 351 43.71 2.59 -14.00
N ARG A 352 42.96 1.72 -13.30
CA ARG A 352 42.07 1.93 -12.12
C ARG A 352 41.03 3.08 -12.09
N LEU A 353 39.76 2.69 -11.91
CA LEU A 353 38.93 2.90 -10.70
C LEU A 353 37.69 1.96 -10.73
N PRO A 354 37.04 1.62 -9.58
CA PRO A 354 36.46 0.27 -9.38
C PRO A 354 34.96 0.19 -9.03
N HIS A 355 34.47 -1.07 -9.12
CA HIS A 355 33.34 -1.76 -8.44
C HIS A 355 31.90 -1.22 -8.63
N LEU A 356 30.89 -2.04 -8.97
CA LEU A 356 30.50 -3.32 -8.35
C LEU A 356 29.94 -4.34 -9.36
N ARG A 357 30.43 -5.58 -9.32
CA ARG A 357 29.72 -6.77 -9.80
C ARG A 357 29.92 -7.94 -8.84
N SER A 358 28.82 -8.61 -8.57
CA SER A 358 28.63 -9.73 -7.65
C SER A 358 29.42 -10.97 -8.05
N THR A 359 30.03 -11.63 -7.06
CA THR A 359 30.59 -12.99 -7.19
C THR A 359 29.87 -13.94 -6.25
N SER A 360 29.26 -14.97 -6.83
CA SER A 360 28.80 -16.17 -6.14
C SER A 360 30.00 -17.05 -5.82
N MET A 361 30.13 -17.49 -4.56
CA MET A 361 31.09 -18.51 -4.15
C MET A 361 30.34 -19.82 -3.89
N ALA A 362 30.72 -20.85 -4.64
CA ALA A 362 30.46 -22.24 -4.31
C ALA A 362 31.62 -22.73 -3.43
N SER A 363 31.30 -23.38 -2.31
CA SER A 363 32.27 -24.08 -1.47
C SER A 363 32.04 -25.58 -1.58
N SER A 364 33.07 -26.28 -2.03
CA SER A 364 33.22 -27.72 -2.01
C SER A 364 33.68 -28.18 -0.63
N ALA A 365 33.13 -29.28 -0.12
CA ALA A 365 33.81 -30.13 0.86
C ALA A 365 33.33 -31.59 0.65
N GLU A 366 34.31 -32.49 0.60
CA GLU A 366 34.20 -33.88 0.19
C GLU A 366 33.70 -34.83 1.30
N SER A 367 33.37 -36.03 0.82
CA SER A 367 32.60 -37.15 1.37
C SER A 367 33.33 -38.12 2.31
N SER A 368 32.53 -38.90 3.04
CA SER A 368 32.79 -40.34 3.23
C SER A 368 31.48 -41.14 3.34
N ASP A 369 31.31 -42.07 2.39
CA ASP A 369 30.51 -43.32 2.27
C ASP A 369 29.33 -43.60 3.24
N SER A 370 28.17 -44.13 2.83
CA SER A 370 27.96 -45.24 1.89
C SER A 370 26.46 -45.46 1.59
N GLY A 371 26.13 -45.97 0.40
CA GLY A 371 24.93 -46.80 0.16
C GLY A 371 23.84 -46.32 -0.82
N THR A 372 23.84 -46.91 -2.01
CA THR A 372 22.69 -47.26 -2.89
C THR A 372 22.13 -46.27 -3.95
N ALA A 373 22.39 -46.65 -5.21
CA ALA A 373 21.56 -46.60 -6.42
C ALA A 373 21.10 -45.27 -7.07
N GLY A 374 21.66 -44.99 -8.26
CA GLY A 374 20.88 -44.89 -9.52
C GLY A 374 20.31 -43.53 -9.95
N LEU A 375 20.91 -42.97 -11.01
CA LEU A 375 20.51 -41.77 -11.76
C LEU A 375 19.06 -41.79 -12.32
N GLY A 376 18.47 -40.59 -12.51
CA GLY A 376 17.30 -40.43 -13.38
C GLY A 376 16.74 -39.01 -13.54
N SER A 377 17.23 -38.30 -14.57
CA SER A 377 16.80 -36.98 -15.07
C SER A 377 15.28 -36.78 -15.22
N TRP A 378 14.79 -35.56 -14.92
CA TRP A 378 13.39 -35.10 -15.06
C TRP A 378 12.75 -35.37 -16.45
N ALA A 379 13.57 -35.57 -17.48
CA ALA A 379 13.11 -35.89 -18.83
C ALA A 379 12.50 -37.31 -18.98
N ALA A 380 12.81 -38.24 -18.06
CA ALA A 380 12.28 -39.61 -18.14
C ALA A 380 10.84 -39.73 -17.61
N ILE A 381 10.45 -38.87 -16.66
CA ILE A 381 9.12 -38.87 -16.02
C ILE A 381 8.04 -38.38 -17.01
N THR A 382 8.35 -37.42 -17.87
CA THR A 382 7.41 -36.86 -18.85
C THR A 382 7.08 -37.83 -20.00
N LYS A 383 7.98 -38.78 -20.30
CA LYS A 383 7.77 -39.79 -21.34
C LYS A 383 6.92 -40.98 -20.89
N ALA A 384 6.92 -41.29 -19.59
CA ALA A 384 6.12 -42.39 -19.04
C ALA A 384 4.63 -42.03 -18.88
N SER A 385 4.30 -40.73 -18.82
CA SER A 385 2.92 -40.26 -18.61
C SER A 385 2.12 -40.00 -19.88
N SER A 386 2.73 -40.03 -21.07
CA SER A 386 2.02 -39.77 -22.34
C SER A 386 1.26 -40.98 -22.90
N ALA A 387 1.39 -42.16 -22.27
CA ALA A 387 0.83 -43.42 -22.76
C ALA A 387 -0.39 -43.94 -21.96
N LEU A 388 -0.97 -43.13 -21.07
CA LEU A 388 -2.16 -43.51 -20.30
C LEU A 388 -3.42 -42.91 -20.93
N PRO A 389 -4.53 -43.68 -21.09
CA PRO A 389 -5.79 -43.15 -21.59
C PRO A 389 -6.35 -42.08 -20.64
N LEU A 390 -6.90 -40.99 -21.21
CA LEU A 390 -7.63 -39.98 -20.46
C LEU A 390 -8.95 -40.58 -19.95
N THR A 391 -8.98 -41.00 -18.70
CA THR A 391 -10.24 -41.31 -18.01
C THR A 391 -10.91 -40.00 -17.59
N GLU A 392 -12.14 -39.78 -18.06
CA GLU A 392 -12.95 -38.62 -17.67
C GLU A 392 -13.17 -38.59 -16.15
N ILE A 393 -12.80 -37.46 -15.53
CA ILE A 393 -13.05 -37.21 -14.10
C ILE A 393 -14.50 -36.73 -13.96
N PRO A 394 -15.34 -37.38 -13.11
CA PRO A 394 -16.69 -36.93 -12.84
C PRO A 394 -16.72 -35.51 -12.27
N LYS A 395 -17.56 -34.64 -12.82
CA LYS A 395 -17.87 -33.30 -12.29
C LYS A 395 -18.42 -33.42 -10.87
N ALA A 396 -17.57 -33.23 -9.87
CA ALA A 396 -17.98 -32.87 -8.52
C ALA A 396 -17.70 -31.38 -8.31
N SER A 397 -18.70 -30.56 -8.61
CA SER A 397 -18.71 -29.16 -8.21
C SER A 397 -18.82 -29.05 -6.69
N ARG A 398 -17.71 -28.76 -6.02
CA ARG A 398 -17.74 -27.93 -4.82
C ARG A 398 -16.87 -26.70 -5.12
N PRO A 399 -17.45 -25.49 -5.14
CA PRO A 399 -16.66 -24.28 -5.26
C PRO A 399 -15.64 -24.26 -4.12
N PHE A 400 -14.36 -24.19 -4.46
CA PHE A 400 -13.33 -23.85 -3.49
C PHE A 400 -13.51 -22.34 -3.23
N GLU A 401 -14.28 -22.01 -2.19
CA GLU A 401 -14.44 -20.64 -1.70
C GLU A 401 -13.09 -20.12 -1.22
N THR A 402 -12.38 -19.44 -2.11
CA THR A 402 -11.42 -18.41 -1.74
C THR A 402 -12.01 -17.05 -2.12
N ALA A 403 -13.24 -16.80 -1.64
CA ALA A 403 -13.72 -15.43 -1.55
C ALA A 403 -12.90 -14.74 -0.45
N SER A 404 -12.03 -13.81 -0.83
CA SER A 404 -11.39 -12.91 0.14
C SER A 404 -12.50 -12.24 0.95
N LYS A 405 -12.55 -12.50 2.27
CA LYS A 405 -13.56 -11.88 3.15
C LYS A 405 -13.34 -10.37 3.20
N THR A 406 -14.08 -9.62 2.39
CA THR A 406 -14.09 -8.16 2.39
C THR A 406 -14.71 -7.66 3.71
N ILE A 407 -14.12 -6.62 4.30
CA ILE A 407 -14.62 -6.02 5.55
C ILE A 407 -15.94 -5.29 5.28
N SER A 408 -16.99 -5.67 5.98
CA SER A 408 -18.28 -4.98 5.94
C SER A 408 -18.15 -3.57 6.53
N ARG A 409 -18.61 -2.55 5.79
CA ARG A 409 -18.62 -1.15 6.24
C ARG A 409 -20.00 -0.51 6.08
N ASN A 410 -20.32 0.48 6.92
CA ASN A 410 -21.52 1.30 6.79
C ASN A 410 -21.31 2.48 5.83
N ILE A 411 -22.34 3.28 5.53
CA ILE A 411 -22.25 4.39 4.56
C ILE A 411 -21.17 5.43 4.90
N ARG A 412 -20.83 5.55 6.19
CA ARG A 412 -19.80 6.47 6.70
C ARG A 412 -18.39 5.89 6.69
N GLY A 413 -18.19 4.70 6.11
CA GLY A 413 -16.89 4.06 6.10
C GLY A 413 -16.57 3.24 7.34
N GLN A 414 -17.44 3.16 8.34
CA GLN A 414 -17.12 2.49 9.60
C GLN A 414 -17.28 0.97 9.49
N ARG A 415 -16.30 0.21 9.97
CA ARG A 415 -16.30 -1.26 10.01
C ARG A 415 -17.43 -1.80 10.89
N ILE A 416 -18.15 -2.77 10.36
CA ILE A 416 -19.22 -3.49 11.04
C ILE A 416 -18.80 -4.93 11.26
N ASP A 417 -18.79 -5.36 12.51
CA ASP A 417 -18.53 -6.76 12.87
C ASP A 417 -19.71 -7.64 12.47
N GLU A 418 -19.42 -8.74 11.78
CA GLU A 418 -20.41 -9.74 11.39
C GLU A 418 -21.13 -10.31 12.63
N PRO A 419 -22.47 -10.28 12.70
CA PRO A 419 -23.22 -10.90 13.80
C PRO A 419 -22.85 -12.37 13.96
N MET A 420 -22.77 -12.84 15.21
CA MET A 420 -22.43 -14.22 15.53
C MET A 420 -23.52 -14.81 16.42
N ASP A 421 -23.97 -16.02 16.09
CA ASP A 421 -24.84 -16.80 16.97
C ASP A 421 -23.99 -17.49 18.04
N TYR A 422 -24.42 -17.40 19.29
CA TYR A 422 -23.68 -17.99 20.40
C TYR A 422 -24.60 -18.43 21.54
N ASP A 423 -24.11 -19.42 22.29
CA ASP A 423 -24.71 -19.85 23.53
C ASP A 423 -24.18 -18.96 24.67
N LYS A 424 -25.11 -18.34 25.41
CA LYS A 424 -24.77 -17.39 26.49
C LYS A 424 -24.08 -18.08 27.65
N ASP A 425 -24.50 -19.30 27.99
CA ASP A 425 -23.96 -20.03 29.15
C ASP A 425 -22.54 -20.49 28.86
N GLU A 426 -22.28 -20.94 27.63
CA GLU A 426 -20.94 -21.31 27.20
C GLU A 426 -19.99 -20.12 27.06
N VAL A 427 -20.46 -18.99 26.54
CA VAL A 427 -19.67 -17.74 26.53
C VAL A 427 -19.32 -17.31 27.96
N GLN A 428 -20.28 -17.39 28.90
CA GLN A 428 -20.06 -17.09 30.33
C GLN A 428 -19.04 -18.06 30.96
N ARG A 429 -19.08 -19.35 30.61
CA ARG A 429 -18.09 -20.35 31.01
C ARG A 429 -16.70 -20.00 30.50
N LEU A 430 -16.55 -19.69 29.21
CA LEU A 430 -15.27 -19.35 28.59
C LEU A 430 -14.64 -18.08 29.21
N LYS A 431 -15.43 -17.06 29.57
CA LYS A 431 -14.94 -15.85 30.26
C LYS A 431 -14.26 -16.16 31.59
N LYS A 432 -14.76 -17.14 32.35
CA LYS A 432 -14.20 -17.50 33.68
C LYS A 432 -12.84 -18.20 33.57
N ILE A 433 -12.56 -18.88 32.46
CA ILE A 433 -11.33 -19.65 32.25
C ILE A 433 -10.11 -18.74 31.95
N LYS A 434 -10.33 -17.49 31.52
CA LYS A 434 -9.29 -16.48 31.21
C LYS A 434 -8.23 -16.98 30.21
N MET A 435 -8.68 -17.58 29.12
CA MET A 435 -7.83 -18.06 28.03
C MET A 435 -7.23 -16.92 27.20
N CYS A 436 -6.09 -17.20 26.56
CA CYS A 436 -5.40 -16.21 25.75
C CYS A 436 -6.06 -16.06 24.37
N ASN A 437 -6.85 -15.01 24.16
CA ASN A 437 -7.53 -14.74 22.89
C ASN A 437 -6.54 -14.73 21.70
N GLN A 438 -5.39 -14.10 21.88
CA GLN A 438 -4.39 -13.98 20.82
C GLN A 438 -3.78 -15.34 20.42
N HIS A 439 -3.63 -16.27 21.38
CA HIS A 439 -3.12 -17.61 21.11
C HIS A 439 -4.12 -18.47 20.33
N TYR A 440 -5.39 -18.48 20.74
CA TYR A 440 -6.38 -19.42 20.21
C TYR A 440 -7.10 -18.94 18.95
N ILE A 441 -7.31 -17.63 18.80
CA ILE A 441 -8.12 -17.08 17.69
C ILE A 441 -7.45 -15.90 16.97
N GLY A 442 -6.35 -15.36 17.51
CA GLY A 442 -5.55 -14.29 16.90
C GLY A 442 -4.38 -14.81 16.07
N GLN A 443 -3.31 -14.01 15.98
CA GLN A 443 -2.09 -14.33 15.23
C GLN A 443 -1.04 -15.12 16.04
N GLY A 444 -1.39 -15.58 17.25
CA GLY A 444 -0.48 -16.23 18.18
C GLY A 444 0.04 -15.30 19.29
N CYS A 445 0.19 -15.83 20.50
CA CYS A 445 0.65 -15.09 21.67
C CYS A 445 2.17 -14.92 21.64
N CYS A 446 2.66 -13.68 21.70
CA CYS A 446 4.10 -13.38 21.63
C CYS A 446 4.90 -13.97 22.79
N HIS A 447 4.31 -14.08 23.98
CA HIS A 447 4.96 -14.67 25.15
C HIS A 447 5.05 -16.20 25.05
N TYR A 448 3.95 -16.84 24.65
CA TYR A 448 3.90 -18.28 24.46
C TYR A 448 4.80 -18.75 23.30
N ASN A 449 4.73 -18.07 22.15
CA ASN A 449 5.54 -18.41 20.98
C ASN A 449 7.04 -18.18 21.21
N ALA A 450 7.39 -17.27 22.13
CA ALA A 450 8.78 -17.04 22.54
C ALA A 450 9.24 -17.98 23.66
N GLY A 451 8.50 -19.05 23.97
CA GLY A 451 8.83 -20.02 25.02
C GLY A 451 8.72 -19.49 26.46
N ARG A 452 8.07 -18.34 26.65
CA ARG A 452 7.89 -17.66 27.95
C ARG A 452 6.41 -17.65 28.34
N SER A 453 5.83 -18.83 28.46
CA SER A 453 4.39 -19.02 28.76
C SER A 453 3.99 -18.48 30.14
N ASP A 454 4.93 -18.44 31.08
CA ASP A 454 4.83 -17.88 32.43
C ASP A 454 4.57 -16.37 32.45
N LYS A 455 5.00 -15.64 31.41
CA LYS A 455 4.85 -14.17 31.34
C LYS A 455 3.51 -13.70 30.80
N CYS A 456 2.64 -14.61 30.34
CA CYS A 456 1.30 -14.26 29.90
C CYS A 456 0.29 -14.58 31.02
N PRO A 457 -0.57 -13.63 31.44
CA PRO A 457 -1.53 -13.85 32.53
C PRO A 457 -2.71 -14.75 32.14
N HIS A 458 -2.68 -15.35 30.95
CA HIS A 458 -3.76 -16.12 30.35
C HIS A 458 -3.35 -17.57 30.09
N ARG A 459 -4.33 -18.47 30.10
CA ARG A 459 -4.09 -19.91 29.88
C ARG A 459 -3.87 -20.25 28.39
N HIS A 460 -2.97 -21.19 28.14
CA HIS A 460 -2.55 -21.69 26.81
C HIS A 460 -2.61 -23.24 26.71
N ASP A 461 -2.96 -23.91 27.80
CA ASP A 461 -2.90 -25.36 28.00
C ASP A 461 -4.19 -26.11 27.63
N VAL A 462 -5.22 -25.38 27.16
CA VAL A 462 -6.57 -25.91 26.95
C VAL A 462 -6.80 -26.21 25.47
N LYS A 463 -7.18 -27.45 25.13
CA LYS A 463 -7.56 -27.79 23.75
C LYS A 463 -9.00 -27.35 23.47
N LEU A 464 -9.16 -26.34 22.62
CA LEU A 464 -10.47 -25.84 22.21
C LEU A 464 -10.98 -26.52 20.94
N THR A 465 -12.27 -26.85 20.96
CA THR A 465 -13.05 -27.24 19.78
C THR A 465 -13.26 -26.05 18.84
N THR A 466 -13.67 -26.31 17.60
CA THR A 466 -13.99 -25.24 16.62
C THR A 466 -15.12 -24.34 17.12
N GLN A 467 -16.11 -24.91 17.80
CA GLN A 467 -17.24 -24.19 18.37
C GLN A 467 -16.82 -23.28 19.52
N GLU A 468 -15.96 -23.77 20.43
CA GLU A 468 -15.44 -22.93 21.52
C GLU A 468 -14.55 -21.80 21.02
N ARG A 469 -13.79 -22.00 19.93
CA ARG A 469 -13.05 -20.90 19.27
C ARG A 469 -14.00 -19.86 18.68
N HIS A 470 -15.14 -20.28 18.14
CA HIS A 470 -16.18 -19.38 17.65
C HIS A 470 -16.75 -18.53 18.79
N TRP A 471 -17.10 -19.14 19.93
CA TRP A 471 -17.59 -18.42 21.11
C TRP A 471 -16.52 -17.58 21.81
N LEU A 472 -15.26 -18.00 21.79
CA LEU A 472 -14.15 -17.19 22.31
C LEU A 472 -13.97 -15.88 21.52
N ARG A 473 -14.35 -15.85 20.23
CA ARG A 473 -14.36 -14.61 19.44
C ARG A 473 -15.42 -13.63 19.92
N VAL A 474 -16.55 -14.11 20.43
CA VAL A 474 -17.55 -13.25 21.09
C VAL A 474 -16.94 -12.59 22.33
N VAL A 475 -16.21 -13.37 23.15
CA VAL A 475 -15.48 -12.85 24.32
C VAL A 475 -14.43 -11.81 23.91
N ALA A 476 -13.66 -12.06 22.85
CA ALA A 476 -12.65 -11.12 22.35
C ALA A 476 -13.27 -9.81 21.85
N ARG A 477 -14.46 -9.86 21.26
CA ARG A 477 -15.21 -8.67 20.81
C ARG A 477 -15.75 -7.79 21.93
N GLU A 478 -15.69 -8.22 23.19
CA GLU A 478 -15.96 -7.36 24.36
C GLU A 478 -14.76 -6.48 24.74
N THR A 479 -13.61 -6.66 24.07
CA THR A 479 -12.45 -5.78 24.17
C THR A 479 -12.42 -4.85 22.95
N PRO A 480 -12.36 -3.52 23.14
CA PRO A 480 -12.35 -2.58 22.03
C PRO A 480 -11.07 -2.72 21.19
N CYS A 481 -11.23 -2.73 19.88
CA CYS A 481 -10.12 -2.63 18.95
C CYS A 481 -9.41 -1.27 19.12
N LYS A 482 -8.08 -1.28 19.22
CA LYS A 482 -7.28 -0.04 19.31
C LYS A 482 -7.38 0.84 18.06
N LYS A 483 -7.67 0.25 16.91
CA LYS A 483 -7.89 0.97 15.63
C LYS A 483 -9.35 1.43 15.45
N GLY A 484 -10.22 1.18 16.43
CA GLY A 484 -11.62 1.61 16.41
C GLY A 484 -12.39 1.14 15.17
N THR A 485 -13.40 1.91 14.76
CA THR A 485 -14.25 1.59 13.60
C THR A 485 -13.52 1.68 12.24
N GLU A 486 -12.28 2.19 12.19
CA GLU A 486 -11.52 2.36 10.95
C GLU A 486 -10.64 1.14 10.62
N CYS A 487 -10.54 0.18 11.54
CA CYS A 487 -9.65 -0.98 11.44
C CYS A 487 -9.77 -1.77 10.11
N ASP A 488 -8.70 -1.79 9.32
CA ASP A 488 -8.59 -2.55 8.07
C ASP A 488 -8.09 -4.00 8.20
N ASP A 489 -7.86 -4.49 9.42
CA ASP A 489 -7.36 -5.86 9.60
C ASP A 489 -8.49 -6.89 9.51
N VAL A 490 -8.56 -7.60 8.38
CA VAL A 490 -9.54 -8.68 8.13
C VAL A 490 -9.51 -9.76 9.23
N LYS A 491 -8.34 -9.99 9.85
CA LYS A 491 -8.14 -10.99 10.90
C LYS A 491 -8.26 -10.43 12.32
N CYS A 492 -8.68 -9.17 12.49
CA CYS A 492 -8.88 -8.58 13.82
C CYS A 492 -9.95 -9.36 14.60
N ILE A 493 -9.63 -9.71 15.85
CA ILE A 493 -10.50 -10.47 16.76
C ILE A 493 -11.25 -9.59 17.78
N TYR A 494 -10.90 -8.31 17.85
CA TYR A 494 -11.46 -7.36 18.81
C TYR A 494 -12.71 -6.68 18.29
N GLY A 495 -13.49 -6.07 19.18
CA GLY A 495 -14.75 -5.44 18.83
C GLY A 495 -14.52 -4.07 18.19
N HIS A 496 -15.20 -3.80 17.08
CA HIS A 496 -15.21 -2.50 16.40
C HIS A 496 -16.47 -1.68 16.72
N ARG A 497 -17.43 -2.28 17.43
CA ARG A 497 -18.63 -1.64 17.98
C ARG A 497 -18.89 -2.20 19.38
N CYS A 498 -19.49 -1.40 20.26
CA CYS A 498 -19.90 -1.87 21.59
C CYS A 498 -20.98 -2.98 21.45
N PRO A 499 -20.76 -4.19 22.01
CA PRO A 499 -21.74 -5.28 21.94
C PRO A 499 -22.82 -5.20 23.02
N PHE A 500 -22.68 -4.29 24.00
CA PHE A 500 -23.63 -4.17 25.11
C PHE A 500 -24.92 -3.45 24.70
N PRO A 501 -26.09 -3.80 25.28
CA PRO A 501 -27.35 -3.15 24.98
C PRO A 501 -27.32 -1.65 25.29
N VAL A 502 -28.04 -0.85 24.50
CA VAL A 502 -28.28 0.57 24.78
C VAL A 502 -29.12 0.71 26.05
N ALA A 503 -28.81 1.69 26.90
CA ALA A 503 -29.57 1.94 28.11
C ALA A 503 -30.97 2.51 27.77
N THR A 504 -32.02 1.77 28.11
CA THR A 504 -33.43 2.15 27.88
C THR A 504 -34.13 2.73 29.12
N GLU A 505 -33.47 2.68 30.28
CA GLU A 505 -34.01 3.04 31.60
C GLU A 505 -32.99 3.90 32.39
N GLY A 506 -33.47 4.70 33.35
CA GLY A 506 -32.63 5.56 34.20
C GLY A 506 -32.15 6.87 33.54
N SER A 507 -31.23 7.59 34.20
CA SER A 507 -30.71 8.91 33.80
C SER A 507 -29.98 8.94 32.45
N SER A 508 -29.70 7.76 31.88
CA SER A 508 -29.00 7.59 30.60
C SER A 508 -29.96 7.25 29.44
N ARG A 509 -31.28 7.25 29.67
CA ARG A 509 -32.31 6.99 28.65
C ARG A 509 -32.20 8.00 27.50
N GLY A 510 -32.01 7.50 26.28
CA GLY A 510 -31.88 8.32 25.07
C GLY A 510 -30.47 8.86 24.78
N SER A 511 -29.48 8.58 25.65
CA SER A 511 -28.10 9.10 25.51
C SER A 511 -27.22 8.38 24.48
N SER A 512 -27.75 7.40 23.74
CA SER A 512 -26.99 6.49 22.85
C SER A 512 -25.86 5.69 23.53
N MET A 513 -25.77 5.73 24.87
CA MET A 513 -24.80 4.98 25.67
C MET A 513 -25.32 3.58 26.02
N CYS A 514 -24.40 2.63 26.21
CA CYS A 514 -24.76 1.29 26.65
C CYS A 514 -25.09 1.24 28.16
N LEU A 515 -25.58 0.10 28.64
CA LEU A 515 -25.89 -0.15 30.06
C LEU A 515 -24.73 0.12 31.02
N ASN A 516 -23.47 0.08 30.54
CA ASN A 516 -22.30 0.37 31.37
C ASN A 516 -22.04 1.88 31.52
N GLY A 517 -22.83 2.73 30.85
CA GLY A 517 -22.74 4.19 30.93
C GLY A 517 -21.36 4.74 30.56
N GLU A 518 -20.92 5.76 31.29
CA GLU A 518 -19.60 6.39 31.11
C GLU A 518 -18.43 5.49 31.51
N ASN A 519 -18.70 4.41 32.25
CA ASN A 519 -17.70 3.41 32.63
C ASN A 519 -17.49 2.33 31.56
N CYS A 520 -18.15 2.46 30.40
CA CYS A 520 -17.93 1.55 29.29
C CYS A 520 -16.50 1.66 28.76
N ARG A 521 -15.90 0.51 28.46
CA ARG A 521 -14.54 0.42 27.92
C ARG A 521 -14.47 0.85 26.46
N PHE A 522 -15.60 0.86 25.76
CA PHE A 522 -15.69 1.31 24.38
C PHE A 522 -15.80 2.84 24.34
N PRO A 523 -15.07 3.53 23.46
CA PRO A 523 -15.21 4.96 23.26
C PRO A 523 -16.60 5.32 22.68
N ARG A 524 -16.97 6.61 22.77
CA ARG A 524 -18.31 7.10 22.38
C ARG A 524 -18.64 6.85 20.90
N ASP A 525 -17.66 6.98 20.01
CA ASP A 525 -17.78 6.75 18.57
C ASP A 525 -18.20 5.31 18.21
N MET A 526 -17.81 4.34 19.04
CA MET A 526 -18.16 2.91 18.88
C MET A 526 -19.54 2.53 19.44
N HIS A 527 -20.27 3.48 20.05
CA HIS A 527 -21.66 3.31 20.48
C HIS A 527 -22.67 3.81 19.42
N ILE A 528 -22.27 4.80 18.62
CA ILE A 528 -23.13 5.52 17.66
C ILE A 528 -22.80 5.08 16.22
N THR A 529 -22.55 3.79 16.02
CA THR A 529 -22.23 3.22 14.71
C THR A 529 -23.50 2.68 14.05
N ASP A 530 -23.84 3.20 12.87
CA ASP A 530 -24.90 2.64 12.02
C ASP A 530 -24.52 1.22 11.58
N THR A 531 -25.39 0.25 11.84
CA THR A 531 -25.18 -1.16 11.52
C THR A 531 -25.57 -1.54 10.09
N LYS A 532 -26.11 -0.60 9.31
CA LYS A 532 -26.50 -0.84 7.92
C LYS A 532 -25.27 -0.97 7.03
N ILE A 533 -24.99 -2.20 6.60
CA ILE A 533 -23.89 -2.51 5.69
C ILE A 533 -24.24 -2.02 4.27
N VAL A 534 -23.28 -1.37 3.61
CA VAL A 534 -23.41 -0.92 2.22
C VAL A 534 -22.34 -1.57 1.35
N LYS A 535 -22.65 -1.80 0.07
CA LYS A 535 -21.70 -2.35 -0.91
C LYS A 535 -20.69 -1.32 -1.44
N ALA A 536 -20.96 -0.03 -1.27
CA ALA A 536 -20.10 1.09 -1.67
C ALA A 536 -20.10 2.15 -0.57
N THR A 537 -18.91 2.61 -0.17
CA THR A 537 -18.71 3.59 0.90
C THR A 537 -18.36 4.95 0.31
N ARG A 538 -19.04 6.01 0.76
CA ARG A 538 -18.78 7.38 0.30
C ARG A 538 -17.66 7.96 1.18
N ILE A 539 -16.42 7.91 0.70
CA ILE A 539 -15.30 8.52 1.42
C ILE A 539 -15.49 10.04 1.33
N THR A 540 -15.98 10.64 2.41
CA THR A 540 -15.97 12.10 2.60
C THR A 540 -14.65 12.45 3.26
N GLY A 541 -13.58 12.48 2.47
CA GLY A 541 -12.31 13.06 2.90
C GLY A 541 -12.44 14.58 2.85
N THR A 542 -12.35 15.23 4.01
CA THR A 542 -11.88 16.60 4.08
C THR A 542 -10.36 16.54 3.90
N PHE A 543 -9.91 17.00 2.74
CA PHE A 543 -8.51 17.33 2.47
C PHE A 543 -8.47 18.76 1.95
#